data_AF-A0A8T6WM44-F1
#
_entry.id   AF-A0A8T6WM44-F1
#
_cell.length_a   1.000
_cell.length_b   1.000
_cell.length_c   1.000
_cell.angle_alpha   90.00
_cell.angle_beta   90.00
_cell.angle_gamma   90.00
#
_symmetry.space_group_name_H-M   'P 1'
#
loop_
_entity.id
_entity.type
_entity.pdbx_description
1 polymer ?
#
loop_
_entity_poly.entity_id
_entity_poly.type
_entity_poly.pdbx_seq_one_letter_code
_entity_poly.pdbx_strand_id
1 'polypeptide(L)'
;IKVISRCRAMGISEDQIRRYIIPVSEVFGEKELEDAIRAADIKSSIESLLEAAKLAMARDYRYMLTDLLREYEASQSLSQLEMVLDRGLLKTSLRMLKRYTIFFNIGLILAFLNLKWFEVKNLRAVIRGVEDKIPPDKIRKLLVLP
;
A
#
# COMPACT_ATOMS: atom_id res chain seq x y z
N ILE A 1 -2.41 -0.95 6.99
CA ILE A 1 -2.77 0.26 6.20
C ILE A 1 -3.96 0.01 5.27
N LYS A 2 -3.82 -0.72 4.14
CA LYS A 2 -4.93 -0.95 3.20
C LYS A 2 -6.21 -1.50 3.84
N VAL A 3 -6.08 -2.48 4.72
CA VAL A 3 -7.22 -3.09 5.43
C VAL A 3 -7.96 -2.03 6.26
N ILE A 4 -7.23 -1.26 7.06
CA ILE A 4 -7.79 -0.17 7.88
C ILE A 4 -8.54 0.82 6.98
N SER A 5 -7.94 1.27 5.88
CA SER A 5 -8.56 2.22 4.95
C SER A 5 -9.83 1.66 4.30
N ARG A 6 -9.82 0.39 3.86
CA ARG A 6 -11.00 -0.28 3.29
C ARG A 6 -12.13 -0.43 4.30
N CYS A 7 -11.83 -0.96 5.48
CA CYS A 7 -12.84 -1.20 6.50
C CYS A 7 -13.48 0.10 6.99
N ARG A 8 -12.69 1.17 7.12
CA ARG A 8 -13.19 2.53 7.40
C ARG A 8 -14.12 3.03 6.30
N ALA A 9 -13.72 2.90 5.03
CA ALA A 9 -14.59 3.29 3.90
C ALA A 9 -15.90 2.49 3.83
N MET A 10 -15.92 1.27 4.35
CA MET A 10 -17.10 0.40 4.43
C MET A 10 -17.94 0.60 5.71
N GLY A 11 -17.54 1.49 6.62
CA GLY A 11 -18.25 1.73 7.88
C GLY A 11 -18.22 0.56 8.86
N ILE A 12 -17.22 -0.31 8.77
CA ILE A 12 -17.06 -1.46 9.67
C ILE A 12 -16.64 -0.99 11.06
N SER A 13 -17.20 -1.60 12.12
CA SER A 13 -16.89 -1.24 13.51
C SER A 13 -15.45 -1.58 13.88
N GLU A 14 -14.85 -0.77 14.76
CA GLU A 14 -13.44 -0.87 15.16
C GLU A 14 -13.08 -2.27 15.70
N ASP A 15 -13.96 -2.89 16.48
CA ASP A 15 -13.80 -4.25 17.02
C ASP A 15 -13.66 -5.31 15.93
N GLN A 16 -14.34 -5.13 14.80
CA GLN A 16 -14.22 -6.04 13.66
C GLN A 16 -12.95 -5.76 12.86
N ILE A 17 -12.55 -4.50 12.69
CA ILE A 17 -11.31 -4.13 12.01
C ILE A 17 -10.11 -4.82 12.65
N ARG A 18 -10.06 -4.85 13.99
CA ARG A 18 -9.00 -5.50 14.76
C ARG A 18 -8.82 -6.98 14.38
N ARG A 19 -9.91 -7.70 14.08
CA ARG A 19 -9.88 -9.12 13.73
C ARG A 19 -9.31 -9.39 12.33
N TYR A 20 -9.28 -8.38 11.45
CA TYR A 20 -8.77 -8.51 10.08
C TYR A 20 -7.32 -8.03 9.91
N ILE A 21 -6.73 -7.45 10.96
CA ILE A 21 -5.36 -6.96 10.92
C ILE A 21 -4.41 -8.10 11.33
N ILE A 22 -3.34 -8.23 10.55
CA ILE A 22 -2.20 -9.07 10.91
C ILE A 22 -1.17 -8.15 11.60
N PRO A 23 -0.95 -8.25 12.92
CA PRO A 23 -0.07 -7.36 13.68
C PRO A 23 1.39 -7.76 13.52
N VAL A 24 1.85 -7.90 12.27
CA VAL A 24 3.22 -8.26 11.93
C VAL A 24 3.85 -7.06 11.24
N SER A 25 4.39 -6.16 12.05
CA SER A 25 5.11 -4.98 11.56
C SER A 25 6.25 -4.66 12.53
N GLU A 26 7.46 -4.45 11.98
CA GLU A 26 8.60 -3.95 12.76
C GLU A 26 8.47 -2.45 13.05
N VAL A 27 7.60 -1.74 12.32
CA VAL A 27 7.48 -0.28 12.37
C VAL A 27 6.25 0.17 13.17
N PHE A 28 5.20 -0.64 13.20
CA PHE A 28 3.92 -0.31 13.82
C PHE A 28 3.56 -1.39 14.82
N GLY A 29 3.62 -1.07 16.11
CA GLY A 29 3.16 -1.96 17.17
C GLY A 29 1.64 -1.97 17.29
N GLU A 30 1.14 -2.71 18.28
CA GLU A 30 -0.31 -2.78 18.54
C GLU A 30 -0.90 -1.40 18.84
N LYS A 31 -0.18 -0.57 19.61
CA LYS A 31 -0.64 0.77 19.97
C LYS A 31 -0.80 1.67 18.74
N GLU A 32 0.20 1.74 17.88
CA GLU A 32 0.15 2.59 16.69
C GLU A 32 -0.94 2.13 15.71
N LEU A 33 -1.18 0.81 15.64
CA LEU A 33 -2.28 0.25 14.87
C LEU A 33 -3.63 0.57 15.49
N GLU A 34 -3.79 0.50 16.81
CA GLU A 34 -5.01 0.91 17.51
C GLU A 34 -5.33 2.39 17.31
N ASP A 35 -4.33 3.27 17.44
CA ASP A 35 -4.48 4.71 17.23
C ASP A 35 -4.94 4.99 15.78
N ALA A 36 -4.35 4.29 14.80
CA ALA A 36 -4.76 4.39 13.41
C ALA A 36 -6.17 3.83 13.15
N ILE A 37 -6.61 2.81 13.90
CA ILE A 37 -7.96 2.25 13.82
C ILE A 37 -8.97 3.22 14.42
N ARG A 38 -8.67 3.89 15.53
CA ARG A 38 -9.56 4.84 16.25
C ARG A 38 -9.69 6.21 15.60
N ALA A 39 -8.73 6.57 14.74
CA ALA A 39 -8.72 7.86 14.04
C ALA A 39 -10.02 8.13 13.28
N ALA A 40 -10.60 9.33 13.40
CA ALA A 40 -11.96 9.65 12.92
C ALA A 40 -12.18 9.39 11.42
N ASP A 41 -11.17 9.65 10.59
CA ASP A 41 -11.24 9.46 9.14
C ASP A 41 -9.95 8.83 8.56
N ILE A 42 -9.98 8.51 7.27
CA ILE A 42 -8.84 7.89 6.56
C ILE A 42 -7.61 8.80 6.58
N LYS A 43 -7.79 10.13 6.50
CA LYS A 43 -6.69 11.09 6.53
C LYS A 43 -6.00 11.08 7.89
N SER A 44 -6.77 11.21 8.97
CA SER A 44 -6.25 11.13 10.34
C SER A 44 -5.59 9.77 10.63
N SER A 45 -6.11 8.68 10.07
CA SER A 45 -5.48 7.36 10.17
C SER A 45 -4.09 7.32 9.51
N ILE A 46 -3.95 7.91 8.31
CA ILE A 46 -2.66 8.02 7.61
C ILE A 46 -1.71 8.94 8.39
N GLU A 47 -2.19 10.06 8.91
CA GLU A 47 -1.40 10.99 9.73
C GLU A 47 -0.86 10.31 10.99
N SER A 48 -1.71 9.55 11.71
CA SER A 48 -1.29 8.76 12.87
C SER A 48 -0.17 7.78 12.53
N LEU A 49 -0.30 7.06 11.40
CA LEU A 49 0.75 6.14 10.93
C LEU A 49 2.02 6.88 10.48
N LEU A 50 1.88 8.08 9.91
CA LEU A 50 3.02 8.90 9.50
C LEU A 50 3.81 9.38 10.72
N GLU A 51 3.14 9.82 11.77
CA GLU A 51 3.80 10.20 13.03
C GLU A 51 4.49 8.99 13.68
N ALA A 52 3.83 7.83 13.73
CA ALA A 52 4.46 6.59 14.19
C ALA A 52 5.73 6.25 13.38
N ALA A 53 5.68 6.37 12.05
CA ALA A 53 6.85 6.12 11.19
C ALA A 53 7.99 7.12 11.42
N LYS A 54 7.68 8.38 11.77
CA LYS A 54 8.70 9.39 12.15
C LYS A 54 9.37 9.01 13.47
N LEU A 55 8.59 8.62 14.48
CA LEU A 55 9.11 8.19 15.79
C LEU A 55 9.98 6.93 15.68
N ALA A 56 9.58 5.97 14.84
CA ALA A 56 10.33 4.75 14.58
C ALA A 56 11.56 4.97 13.65
N MET A 57 11.85 6.20 13.22
CA MET A 57 12.90 6.53 12.25
C MET A 57 12.82 5.71 10.95
N ALA A 58 11.62 5.24 10.59
CA ALA A 58 11.36 4.38 9.45
C ALA A 58 11.26 5.20 8.17
N ARG A 59 12.42 5.61 7.63
CA ARG A 59 12.54 6.57 6.52
C ARG A 59 11.73 6.18 5.28
N ASP A 60 11.75 4.91 4.87
CA ASP A 60 11.00 4.45 3.69
C ASP A 60 9.48 4.54 3.90
N TYR A 61 8.99 4.19 5.09
CA TYR A 61 7.58 4.34 5.46
C TYR A 61 7.18 5.81 5.51
N ARG A 62 8.02 6.67 6.08
CA ARG A 62 7.76 8.11 6.14
C ARG A 62 7.58 8.71 4.74
N TYR A 63 8.48 8.40 3.80
CA TYR A 63 8.35 8.91 2.43
C TYR A 63 7.10 8.38 1.74
N MET A 64 6.85 7.07 1.84
CA MET A 64 5.67 6.43 1.25
C MET A 64 4.36 7.01 1.81
N LEU A 65 4.27 7.22 3.12
CA LEU A 65 3.08 7.77 3.77
C LEU A 65 2.88 9.26 3.49
N THR A 66 3.98 10.02 3.32
CA THR A 66 3.88 11.43 2.89
C THR A 66 3.32 11.53 1.47
N ASP A 67 3.83 10.71 0.54
CA ASP A 67 3.29 10.64 -0.82
C ASP A 67 1.83 10.18 -0.82
N LEU A 68 1.50 9.18 0.00
CA LEU A 68 0.14 8.66 0.15
C LEU A 68 -0.84 9.74 0.61
N LEU A 69 -0.47 10.51 1.64
CA LEU A 69 -1.31 11.57 2.19
C LEU A 69 -1.58 12.64 1.14
N ARG A 70 -0.55 13.09 0.42
CA ARG A 70 -0.67 14.09 -0.64
C ARG A 70 -1.58 13.65 -1.78
N GLU A 71 -1.45 12.41 -2.25
CA GLU A 71 -2.29 11.85 -3.31
C GLU A 71 -3.73 11.61 -2.85
N TYR A 72 -3.92 11.26 -1.58
CA TYR A 72 -5.25 11.11 -0.99
C TYR A 72 -5.97 12.45 -0.86
N GLU A 73 -5.27 13.52 -0.44
CA GLU A 73 -5.83 14.87 -0.40
C GLU A 73 -6.25 15.38 -1.78
N ALA A 74 -5.50 15.04 -2.82
CA ALA A 74 -5.81 15.46 -4.19
C ALA A 74 -6.98 14.67 -4.82
N SER A 75 -7.10 13.37 -4.52
CA SER A 75 -8.03 12.48 -5.21
C SER A 75 -9.27 12.08 -4.40
N GLN A 76 -9.18 12.12 -3.07
CA GLN A 76 -10.14 11.54 -2.11
C GLN A 76 -10.61 10.12 -2.49
N SER A 77 -9.79 9.39 -3.26
CA SER A 77 -10.16 8.10 -3.83
C SER A 77 -9.39 6.99 -3.14
N LEU A 78 -10.11 6.06 -2.52
CA LEU A 78 -9.54 4.87 -1.91
C LEU A 78 -8.76 4.01 -2.92
N SER A 79 -9.25 3.91 -4.15
CA SER A 79 -8.57 3.15 -5.21
C SER A 79 -7.21 3.77 -5.58
N GLN A 80 -7.12 5.10 -5.63
CA GLN A 80 -5.87 5.81 -5.88
C GLN A 80 -4.89 5.61 -4.72
N LEU A 81 -5.37 5.71 -3.47
CA LEU A 81 -4.59 5.44 -2.27
C LEU A 81 -3.97 4.04 -2.31
N GLU A 82 -4.75 3.01 -2.62
CA GLU A 82 -4.25 1.64 -2.70
C GLU A 82 -3.22 1.44 -3.81
N MET A 83 -3.39 2.14 -4.93
CA MET A 83 -2.45 2.12 -6.05
C MET A 83 -1.12 2.76 -5.66
N VAL A 84 -1.13 3.86 -4.90
CA VAL A 84 0.11 4.50 -4.40
C VAL A 84 0.88 3.54 -3.49
N LEU A 85 0.19 2.84 -2.59
CA LEU A 85 0.81 1.81 -1.74
C LEU A 85 1.40 0.66 -2.56
N ASP A 86 0.69 0.19 -3.59
CA ASP A 86 1.21 -0.84 -4.51
C ASP A 86 2.45 -0.37 -5.27
N ARG A 87 2.42 0.87 -5.79
CA ARG A 87 3.58 1.46 -6.47
C ARG A 87 4.76 1.64 -5.53
N GLY A 88 4.52 1.98 -4.26
CA GLY A 88 5.55 2.03 -3.23
C GLY A 88 6.27 0.68 -3.09
N LEU A 89 5.52 -0.41 -2.93
CA LEU A 89 6.09 -1.75 -2.83
C LEU A 89 6.82 -2.19 -4.12
N LEU A 90 6.26 -1.88 -5.30
CA LEU A 90 6.89 -2.13 -6.59
C LEU A 90 8.25 -1.41 -6.69
N LYS A 91 8.30 -0.11 -6.36
CA LYS A 91 9.53 0.71 -6.39
C LYS A 91 10.57 0.19 -5.41
N THR A 92 10.16 -0.21 -4.20
CA THR A 92 11.06 -0.82 -3.22
C THR A 92 11.64 -2.13 -3.76
N SER A 93 10.81 -3.00 -4.34
CA SER A 93 11.26 -4.27 -4.93
C SER A 93 12.24 -4.05 -6.09
N LEU A 94 11.97 -3.08 -6.98
CA LEU A 94 12.88 -2.71 -8.06
C LEU A 94 14.22 -2.17 -7.52
N ARG A 95 14.18 -1.32 -6.49
CA ARG A 95 15.37 -0.79 -5.84
C ARG A 95 16.21 -1.91 -5.22
N MET A 96 15.57 -2.87 -4.56
CA MET A 96 16.24 -4.02 -3.96
C MET A 96 16.98 -4.86 -5.02
N LEU A 97 16.29 -5.18 -6.13
CA LEU A 97 16.88 -5.92 -7.24
C LEU A 97 18.03 -5.20 -7.92
N LYS A 98 18.00 -3.87 -8.06
CA LYS A 98 19.06 -3.09 -8.70
C LYS A 98 20.28 -2.87 -7.81
N ARG A 99 20.07 -2.67 -6.50
CA ARG A 99 21.13 -2.23 -5.58
C ARG A 99 21.80 -3.36 -4.82
N TYR A 100 21.09 -4.46 -4.58
CA TYR A 100 21.55 -5.55 -3.71
C TYR A 100 21.71 -6.89 -4.44
N THR A 101 21.75 -6.88 -5.78
CA THR A 101 21.92 -8.10 -6.61
C THR A 101 23.19 -8.88 -6.28
N ILE A 102 24.25 -8.18 -5.85
CA ILE A 102 25.56 -8.76 -5.55
C ILE A 102 25.53 -9.60 -4.26
N PHE A 103 24.62 -9.27 -3.35
CA PHE A 103 24.46 -9.99 -2.08
C PHE A 103 23.34 -11.00 -2.27
N PHE A 104 23.65 -12.28 -2.48
CA PHE A 104 22.64 -13.35 -2.48
C PHE A 104 21.93 -13.39 -1.13
N ASN A 105 20.79 -12.70 -1.03
CA ASN A 105 20.01 -12.55 0.19
C ASN A 105 18.53 -12.86 -0.07
N ILE A 106 17.80 -13.27 0.97
CA ILE A 106 16.37 -13.62 0.87
C ILE A 106 15.51 -12.46 0.35
N GLY A 107 15.92 -11.21 0.61
CA GLY A 107 15.27 -10.01 0.11
C GLY A 107 15.26 -9.91 -1.41
N LEU A 108 16.25 -10.49 -2.10
CA LEU A 108 16.28 -10.57 -3.57
C LEU A 108 15.14 -11.45 -4.09
N ILE A 109 14.96 -12.63 -3.49
CA ILE A 109 13.90 -13.58 -3.86
C ILE A 109 12.53 -12.96 -3.59
N LEU A 110 12.35 -12.33 -2.41
CA LEU A 110 11.12 -11.64 -2.06
C LEU A 110 10.81 -10.48 -3.01
N ALA A 111 11.82 -9.68 -3.36
CA ALA A 111 11.66 -8.59 -4.32
C ALA A 111 11.24 -9.12 -5.71
N PHE A 112 11.89 -10.18 -6.20
CA PHE A 112 11.52 -10.82 -7.46
C PHE A 112 10.08 -11.37 -7.45
N LEU A 113 9.68 -12.07 -6.38
CA LEU A 113 8.32 -12.57 -6.22
C LEU A 113 7.29 -11.44 -6.23
N ASN A 114 7.59 -10.32 -5.56
CA ASN A 114 6.72 -9.14 -5.58
C ASN A 114 6.60 -8.54 -6.98
N LEU A 115 7.69 -8.45 -7.77
CA LEU A 115 7.60 -7.99 -9.16
C LEU A 115 6.71 -8.92 -10.00
N LYS A 116 6.90 -10.23 -9.88
CA LYS A 116 6.07 -11.22 -10.58
C LYS A 116 4.59 -11.13 -10.18
N TRP A 117 4.32 -10.88 -8.91
CA TRP A 117 2.96 -10.66 -8.43
C TRP A 117 2.30 -9.45 -9.12
N PHE A 118 3.02 -8.32 -9.25
CA PHE A 118 2.50 -7.15 -9.94
C PHE A 118 2.34 -7.36 -11.45
N GLU A 119 3.23 -8.11 -12.10
CA GLU A 119 3.06 -8.50 -13.51
C GLU A 119 1.76 -9.29 -13.71
N VAL A 120 1.53 -10.33 -12.90
CA VAL A 120 0.32 -11.16 -12.99
C VAL A 120 -0.94 -10.33 -12.68
N LYS A 121 -0.87 -9.42 -11.70
CA LYS A 121 -1.97 -8.50 -11.38
C LYS A 121 -2.30 -7.59 -12.55
N ASN A 122 -1.30 -7.03 -13.22
CA ASN A 122 -1.48 -6.18 -14.41
C ASN A 122 -2.07 -6.96 -15.58
N LEU A 123 -1.56 -8.17 -15.86
CA LEU A 123 -2.11 -9.04 -16.90
C LEU A 123 -3.58 -9.37 -16.64
N ARG A 124 -3.91 -9.71 -15.38
CA ARG A 124 -5.30 -9.96 -14.98
C ARG A 124 -6.19 -8.73 -15.21
N ALA A 125 -5.70 -7.54 -14.85
CA ALA A 125 -6.44 -6.29 -15.06
C ALA A 125 -6.69 -6.02 -16.55
N VAL A 126 -5.72 -6.31 -17.42
CA VAL A 126 -5.88 -6.20 -18.88
C VAL A 126 -6.90 -7.21 -19.39
N ILE A 127 -6.76 -8.50 -19.03
CA ILE A 127 -7.66 -9.57 -19.51
C ILE A 127 -9.11 -9.27 -19.11
N ARG A 128 -9.35 -8.96 -17.83
CA ARG A 128 -10.70 -8.61 -17.34
C ARG A 128 -11.21 -7.31 -17.96
N GLY A 129 -10.37 -6.30 -18.09
CA GLY A 129 -10.76 -5.04 -18.72
C GLY A 129 -11.17 -5.20 -20.18
N VAL A 130 -10.50 -6.08 -20.93
CA VAL A 130 -10.86 -6.42 -22.31
C VAL A 130 -12.17 -7.22 -22.37
N GLU A 131 -12.33 -8.22 -21.49
CA GLU A 131 -13.56 -9.01 -21.35
C GLU A 131 -14.79 -8.11 -21.08
N ASP A 132 -14.62 -7.13 -20.18
CA ASP A 132 -15.65 -6.16 -19.78
C ASP A 132 -15.80 -4.97 -20.76
N LYS A 133 -15.08 -4.98 -21.90
CA LYS A 133 -15.08 -3.92 -22.92
C LYS A 133 -14.74 -2.53 -22.38
N ILE A 134 -13.88 -2.45 -21.37
CA ILE A 134 -13.41 -1.19 -20.78
C ILE A 134 -12.45 -0.50 -21.77
N PRO A 135 -12.56 0.82 -22.01
CA PRO A 135 -11.63 1.55 -22.86
C PRO A 135 -10.16 1.38 -22.41
N PRO A 136 -9.20 1.23 -23.34
CA PRO A 136 -7.78 1.02 -23.02
C PRO A 136 -7.19 2.07 -22.07
N ASP A 137 -7.59 3.34 -22.21
CA ASP A 137 -7.13 4.44 -21.35
C ASP A 137 -7.55 4.26 -19.89
N LYS A 138 -8.74 3.69 -19.65
CA LYS A 138 -9.21 3.38 -18.30
C LYS A 138 -8.48 2.16 -17.73
N ILE A 139 -8.26 1.12 -18.54
CA ILE A 139 -7.48 -0.07 -18.13
C ILE A 139 -6.07 0.35 -17.72
N ARG A 140 -5.42 1.20 -18.53
CA ARG A 140 -4.04 1.67 -18.26
C ARG A 140 -3.90 2.38 -16.92
N LYS A 141 -4.94 3.11 -16.47
CA LYS A 141 -4.96 3.77 -15.16
C LYS A 141 -5.01 2.79 -13.98
N LEU A 142 -5.45 1.55 -14.20
CA LEU A 142 -5.53 0.51 -13.17
C LEU A 142 -4.22 -0.30 -13.03
N LEU A 143 -3.29 -0.13 -13.97
CA LEU A 143 -2.03 -0.86 -13.97
C LEU A 143 -1.06 -0.28 -12.94
N VAL A 144 -0.41 -1.16 -12.19
CA VAL A 144 0.67 -0.82 -11.28
C VAL A 144 1.97 -0.90 -12.06
N LEU A 145 2.41 0.25 -12.59
CA LEU A 145 3.64 0.36 -13.37
C LEU A 145 4.73 1.10 -12.56
N PRO A 146 6.03 0.88 -12.87
CA PRO A 146 7.17 1.52 -12.20
C PRO A 146 7.15 3.06 -12.26
#